data_AF-A0A5N3SAZ0-F1
#
_entry.id   AF-A0A5N3SAZ0-F1
#
_cell.length_a   1.000
_cell.length_b   1.000
_cell.length_c   1.000
_cell.angle_alpha   90.00
_cell.angle_beta   90.00
_cell.angle_gamma   90.00
#
_symmetry.space_group_name_H-M   'P 1'
#
loop_
_entity.id
_entity.type
_entity.pdbx_description
1 polymer ?
#
loop_
_entity_poly.entity_id
_entity_poly.type
_entity_poly.pdbx_seq_one_letter_code
_entity_poly.pdbx_strand_id
1 'polypeptide(L)'
;MKWSSISFRKRLLIIMTVTGLVELLILSAAGFAYIKHSQEEEMGLKALGVAEFLSESPRVIELIQSHSSNSDLLSQLDSEHQQRFRNLTHLIGAAFIVIGDEQGIRLVHPVDERLGKPMRGGDNQKALVFGESYVSTAKGSLGLSVRGKSAVKDSNGEIIGVVSVGYLLDSLQDRIEPYLAFLIIMALLVVAVNALISSYVSRRFQRAILGFEPEEIGRLYVELDVTMSTVKEGILSIDNHGVLRSINKSACDILSIDRETSLNKPFSQVVPNSDLEQLLSSGESDHDIELYLNNKRIIANRSPIVVAGEVVGAVSSFRLRDEINDLTEQLSQTKEYADLLRSQTHEHRNKLNTISGMLQMGELEAVQHLIGQETAHYQSLIEFLRETVKEPLVAGMLLGKTERAREIGLELVVEEGSRLETLPRWLNADDVVTILGNLIDNAFDATRMAISQTESFPPARRIIEVSVSDYGNEVILEVDDKGCGLPEGLAIEDLTRKGVSSKAKQNRGVGLYLVKQIADRYQGQLDMIENRDFGTRMTVYLPKEEQISFKEER
;
A
#
# COMPACT_ATOMS: atom_id res chain seq x y z
N MET A 1 -10.36 23.65 6.59
CA MET A 1 -9.27 23.15 5.72
C MET A 1 -8.66 21.92 6.37
N LYS A 2 -8.58 20.78 5.67
CA LYS A 2 -7.89 19.60 6.21
C LYS A 2 -6.38 19.89 6.23
N TRP A 3 -5.68 19.51 7.30
CA TRP A 3 -4.24 19.74 7.45
C TRP A 3 -3.41 19.19 6.27
N SER A 4 -3.90 18.13 5.62
CA SER A 4 -3.31 17.52 4.43
C SER A 4 -3.42 18.34 3.14
N SER A 5 -4.27 19.37 3.08
CA SER A 5 -4.40 20.23 1.87
C SER A 5 -3.43 21.40 1.85
N ILE A 6 -2.57 21.53 2.87
CA ILE A 6 -1.60 22.61 3.03
C ILE A 6 -0.23 22.05 2.64
N SER A 7 0.51 22.76 1.79
CA SER A 7 1.85 22.32 1.37
C SER A 7 2.78 22.10 2.57
N PHE A 8 3.68 21.13 2.45
CA PHE A 8 4.64 20.77 3.49
C PHE A 8 5.42 21.98 4.01
N ARG A 9 5.84 22.89 3.13
CA ARG A 9 6.50 24.17 3.49
C ARG A 9 5.67 25.00 4.47
N LYS A 10 4.37 25.15 4.22
CA LYS A 10 3.47 25.98 5.05
C LYS A 10 3.21 25.30 6.40
N ARG A 11 3.04 23.97 6.41
CA ARG A 11 2.90 23.20 7.66
C ARG A 11 4.14 23.34 8.55
N LEU A 12 5.32 23.15 7.97
CA LEU A 12 6.60 23.30 8.67
C LEU A 12 6.76 24.72 9.22
N LEU A 13 6.45 25.74 8.41
CA LEU A 13 6.49 27.14 8.84
C LEU A 13 5.56 27.40 10.03
N ILE A 14 4.32 26.93 9.98
CA ILE A 14 3.34 27.11 11.06
C ILE A 14 3.86 26.46 12.34
N ILE A 15 4.30 25.20 12.28
CA ILE A 15 4.79 24.46 13.46
C ILE A 15 6.00 25.17 14.06
N MET A 16 7.00 25.52 13.25
CA MET A 16 8.21 26.21 13.72
C MET A 16 7.92 27.61 14.26
N THR A 17 6.97 28.33 13.67
CA THR A 17 6.62 29.68 14.13
C THR A 17 5.84 29.64 15.44
N VAL A 18 4.88 28.74 15.58
CA VAL A 18 4.12 28.59 16.84
C VAL A 18 5.04 28.15 17.97
N THR A 19 5.88 27.13 17.74
CA THR A 19 6.85 26.66 18.74
C THR A 19 7.84 27.76 19.12
N GLY A 20 8.45 28.44 18.13
CA GLY A 20 9.39 29.53 18.38
C GLY A 20 8.78 30.74 19.09
N LEU A 21 7.52 31.09 18.82
CA LEU A 21 6.82 32.17 19.53
C LEU A 21 6.48 31.78 20.97
N VAL A 22 6.10 30.53 21.22
CA VAL A 22 5.87 30.02 22.58
C VAL A 22 7.17 30.03 23.39
N GLU A 23 8.28 29.55 22.81
CA GLU A 23 9.60 29.60 23.43
C GLU A 23 10.03 31.04 23.73
N LEU A 24 9.85 31.96 22.77
CA LEU A 24 10.13 33.38 22.97
C LEU A 24 9.31 33.96 24.13
N LEU A 25 8.03 33.61 24.23
CA LEU A 25 7.15 34.07 25.31
C LEU A 25 7.62 33.53 26.67
N ILE A 26 7.96 32.24 26.75
CA ILE A 26 8.46 31.61 27.99
C ILE A 26 9.78 32.24 28.41
N LEU A 27 10.75 32.37 27.50
CA LEU A 27 12.06 32.98 27.78
C LEU A 27 11.92 34.45 28.16
N SER A 28 11.02 35.19 27.50
CA SER A 28 10.69 36.57 27.84
C SER A 28 10.10 36.67 29.25
N ALA A 29 9.10 35.86 29.58
CA ALA A 29 8.49 35.87 30.91
C ALA A 29 9.51 35.50 32.00
N ALA A 30 10.36 34.49 31.75
CA ALA A 30 11.43 34.08 32.65
C ALA A 30 12.49 35.19 32.80
N GLY A 31 12.91 35.82 31.71
CA GLY A 31 13.86 36.92 31.71
C GLY A 31 13.33 38.14 32.47
N PHE A 32 12.06 38.51 32.25
CA PHE A 32 11.41 39.59 32.99
C PHE A 32 11.31 39.27 34.50
N ALA A 33 10.91 38.04 34.86
CA ALA A 33 10.86 37.61 36.25
C ALA A 33 12.24 37.63 36.92
N TYR A 34 13.28 37.19 36.21
CA TYR A 34 14.67 37.22 36.68
C TYR A 34 15.16 38.66 36.89
N ILE A 35 14.97 39.54 35.91
CA ILE A 35 15.37 40.95 36.01
C ILE A 35 14.63 41.64 37.16
N LYS A 36 13.32 41.40 37.29
CA LYS A 36 12.52 41.95 38.39
C LYS A 36 13.06 41.51 39.75
N HIS A 37 13.31 40.20 39.91
CA HIS A 37 13.83 39.66 41.16
C HIS A 37 15.22 40.21 41.50
N SER A 38 16.12 40.24 40.50
CA SER A 38 17.47 40.81 40.65
C SER A 38 17.43 42.29 41.02
N GLN A 39 16.53 43.08 40.43
CA GLN A 39 16.35 44.49 40.79
C GLN A 39 15.80 44.69 42.21
N GLU A 40 14.81 43.87 42.61
CA GLU A 40 14.27 43.89 43.98
C GLU A 40 15.36 43.60 45.02
N GLU A 41 16.22 42.61 44.74
CA GLU A 41 17.34 42.24 45.60
C GLU A 41 18.42 43.32 45.66
N GLU A 42 18.84 43.88 44.51
CA GLU A 42 19.82 44.97 44.43
C GLU A 42 19.34 46.21 45.18
N MET A 43 18.08 46.63 44.96
CA MET A 43 17.48 47.75 45.69
C MET A 43 17.37 47.45 47.19
N GLY A 44 17.09 46.21 47.57
CA GLY A 44 17.04 45.78 48.96
C GLY A 44 18.38 45.89 49.67
N LEU A 45 19.45 45.36 49.06
CA LEU A 45 20.81 45.46 49.61
C LEU A 45 21.27 46.92 49.69
N LYS A 46 20.96 47.73 48.67
CA LYS A 46 21.24 49.18 48.69
C LYS A 46 20.51 49.88 49.83
N ALA A 47 19.22 49.56 50.04
CA ALA A 47 18.44 50.11 51.14
C ALA A 47 19.01 49.69 52.51
N LEU A 48 19.40 48.42 52.64
CA LEU A 48 19.98 47.87 53.86
C LEU A 48 21.30 48.57 54.20
N GLY A 49 22.23 48.69 53.24
CA GLY A 49 23.52 49.34 53.47
C GLY A 49 23.37 50.81 53.89
N VAL A 50 22.41 51.56 53.33
CA VAL A 50 22.12 52.93 53.79
C VAL A 50 21.51 52.93 55.19
N ALA A 51 20.58 52.01 55.49
CA ALA A 51 19.96 51.93 56.80
C ALA A 51 20.97 51.59 57.89
N GLU A 52 21.87 50.64 57.63
CA GLU A 52 22.99 50.27 58.51
C GLU A 52 23.92 51.47 58.74
N PHE A 53 24.37 52.11 57.66
CA PHE A 53 25.23 53.30 57.75
C PHE A 53 24.60 54.43 58.57
N LEU A 54 23.30 54.69 58.40
CA LEU A 54 22.59 55.70 59.17
C LEU A 54 22.37 55.28 60.62
N SER A 55 22.16 53.99 60.89
CA SER A 55 21.95 53.50 62.26
C SER A 55 23.20 53.61 63.14
N GLU A 56 24.39 53.59 62.53
CA GLU A 56 25.67 53.78 63.22
C GLU A 56 26.11 55.26 63.28
N SER A 57 25.36 56.16 62.64
CA SER A 57 25.71 57.58 62.58
C SER A 57 25.54 58.24 63.96
N PRO A 58 26.58 58.88 64.53
CA PRO A 58 26.47 59.59 65.81
C PRO A 58 25.33 60.60 65.83
N ARG A 59 25.04 61.21 64.68
CA ARG A 59 23.97 62.20 64.56
C ARG A 59 22.56 61.61 64.68
N VAL A 60 22.36 60.37 64.24
CA VAL A 60 21.07 59.67 64.37
C VAL A 60 20.86 59.23 65.82
N ILE A 61 21.92 58.78 66.49
CA ILE A 61 21.92 58.42 67.91
C ILE A 61 21.59 59.64 68.77
N GLU A 62 22.27 60.77 68.55
CA GLU A 62 21.99 62.06 69.22
C GLU A 62 20.54 62.52 69.00
N LEU A 63 20.02 62.39 67.78
CA LEU A 63 18.67 62.78 67.43
C LEU A 63 17.63 62.00 68.25
N ILE A 64 17.79 60.68 68.38
CA ILE A 64 16.87 59.83 69.14
C ILE A 64 16.96 60.13 70.64
N GLN A 65 18.19 60.20 71.21
CA GLN A 65 18.40 60.43 72.64
C GLN A 65 17.92 61.83 73.11
N SER A 66 18.09 62.84 72.26
CA SER A 66 17.61 64.20 72.55
C SER A 66 16.08 64.29 72.58
N HIS A 67 15.39 63.50 71.76
CA HIS A 67 13.92 63.44 71.72
C HIS A 67 13.32 62.75 72.96
N SER A 68 13.98 61.71 73.49
CA SER A 68 13.55 60.99 74.69
C SER A 68 13.65 61.82 75.98
N SER A 69 14.43 62.91 75.99
CA SER A 69 14.78 63.65 77.20
C SER A 69 13.98 64.94 77.44
N ASN A 70 13.30 65.52 76.43
CA ASN A 70 12.54 66.77 76.60
C ASN A 70 11.52 67.03 75.46
N SER A 71 10.22 67.02 75.75
CA SER A 71 9.14 67.12 74.73
C SER A 71 8.88 68.54 74.20
N ASP A 72 9.28 69.59 74.90
CA ASP A 72 8.88 70.98 74.58
C ASP A 72 9.93 71.77 73.76
N LEU A 73 11.15 71.24 73.60
CA LEU A 73 12.26 71.87 72.86
C LEU A 73 12.27 71.56 71.35
N LEU A 74 11.28 70.79 70.87
CA LEU A 74 11.36 70.08 69.58
C LEU A 74 10.99 70.90 68.34
N SER A 75 10.20 71.97 68.48
CA SER A 75 9.67 72.69 67.31
C SER A 75 10.71 73.40 66.42
N GLN A 76 11.90 73.76 66.93
CA GLN A 76 12.96 74.43 66.15
C GLN A 76 14.07 73.48 65.67
N LEU A 77 14.44 72.47 66.46
CA LEU A 77 15.46 71.46 66.10
C LEU A 77 14.92 70.44 65.07
N ASP A 78 13.61 70.25 65.00
CA ASP A 78 12.98 69.33 64.04
C ASP A 78 13.15 69.80 62.58
N SER A 79 13.11 71.12 62.32
CA SER A 79 13.12 71.66 60.96
C SER A 79 14.45 71.47 60.22
N GLU A 80 15.58 71.65 60.90
CA GLU A 80 16.92 71.48 60.30
C GLU A 80 17.22 70.00 60.01
N HIS A 81 16.91 69.11 60.96
CA HIS A 81 17.08 67.66 60.78
C HIS A 81 16.16 67.13 59.68
N GLN A 82 14.88 67.53 59.64
CA GLN A 82 13.98 67.14 58.54
C GLN A 82 14.54 67.56 57.18
N GLN A 83 14.99 68.81 57.04
CA GLN A 83 15.51 69.29 55.76
C GLN A 83 16.78 68.53 55.33
N ARG A 84 17.66 68.22 56.28
CA ARG A 84 18.88 67.44 56.01
C ARG A 84 18.56 66.03 55.54
N PHE A 85 17.67 65.31 56.20
CA PHE A 85 17.29 63.95 55.80
C PHE A 85 16.46 63.93 54.52
N ARG A 86 15.67 64.97 54.22
CA ARG A 86 15.00 65.15 52.92
C ARG A 86 16.02 65.34 51.80
N ASN A 87 17.01 66.21 52.00
CA ASN A 87 18.10 66.40 51.04
C ASN A 87 18.89 65.10 50.84
N LEU A 88 19.21 64.38 51.93
CA LEU A 88 19.89 63.10 51.85
C LEU A 88 19.06 62.05 51.10
N THR A 89 17.76 61.97 51.38
CA THR A 89 16.80 61.09 50.68
C THR A 89 16.86 61.31 49.17
N HIS A 90 16.86 62.58 48.73
CA HIS A 90 16.97 62.94 47.32
C HIS A 90 18.35 62.60 46.74
N LEU A 91 19.45 62.87 47.46
CA LEU A 91 20.82 62.62 46.99
C LEU A 91 21.11 61.13 46.76
N ILE A 92 20.60 60.24 47.62
CA ILE A 92 20.81 58.80 47.48
C ILE A 92 19.77 58.14 46.54
N GLY A 93 18.77 58.91 46.10
CA GLY A 93 17.66 58.45 45.27
C GLY A 93 16.68 57.54 46.01
N ALA A 94 16.61 57.61 47.33
CA ALA A 94 15.64 56.86 48.12
C ALA A 94 14.26 57.52 48.01
N ALA A 95 13.20 56.72 48.08
CA ALA A 95 11.84 57.26 48.16
C ALA A 95 11.55 57.86 49.54
N PHE A 96 12.17 57.30 50.59
CA PHE A 96 12.11 57.83 51.94
C PHE A 96 13.28 57.36 52.80
N ILE A 97 13.65 58.20 53.76
CA ILE A 97 14.39 57.85 54.97
C ILE A 97 13.46 58.15 56.14
N VAL A 98 13.25 57.16 57.01
CA VAL A 98 12.42 57.27 58.20
C VAL A 98 13.21 56.79 59.41
N ILE A 99 13.24 57.61 60.46
CA ILE A 99 13.87 57.28 61.74
C ILE A 99 12.76 57.24 62.77
N GLY A 100 12.69 56.16 63.54
CA GLY A 100 11.76 56.04 64.65
C GLY A 100 12.46 55.73 65.96
N ASP A 101 11.83 56.12 67.07
CA ASP A 101 12.25 55.77 68.43
C ASP A 101 11.98 54.29 68.77
N GLU A 102 12.29 53.89 70.01
CA GLU A 102 12.08 52.53 70.54
C GLU A 102 10.60 52.07 70.43
N GLN A 103 9.65 53.01 70.51
CA GLN A 103 8.22 52.77 70.37
C GLN A 103 7.76 52.77 68.89
N GLY A 104 8.67 53.02 67.95
CA GLY A 104 8.39 53.10 66.52
C GLY A 104 7.62 54.35 66.10
N ILE A 105 7.70 55.43 66.88
CA ILE A 105 7.15 56.75 66.53
C ILE A 105 8.14 57.48 65.64
N ARG A 106 7.65 58.07 64.53
CA ARG A 106 8.50 58.71 63.53
C ARG A 106 9.08 60.03 64.02
N LEU A 107 10.40 60.10 64.12
CA LEU A 107 11.18 61.31 64.34
C LEU A 107 11.56 61.98 63.03
N VAL A 108 11.81 61.20 61.97
CA VAL A 108 12.12 61.70 60.62
C VAL A 108 11.19 61.08 59.60
N HIS A 109 10.63 61.89 58.71
CA HIS A 109 9.80 61.41 57.61
C HIS A 109 9.76 62.46 56.47
N PRO A 110 9.75 62.06 55.18
CA PRO A 110 9.69 63.01 54.05
C PRO A 110 8.38 63.82 53.92
N VAL A 111 7.42 63.65 54.84
CA VAL A 111 6.10 64.30 54.83
C VAL A 111 5.81 64.73 56.27
N ASP A 112 5.73 66.03 56.51
CA ASP A 112 5.71 66.60 57.86
C ASP A 112 4.46 66.18 58.65
N GLU A 113 3.32 66.03 57.98
CA GLU A 113 2.05 65.59 58.58
C GLU A 113 2.10 64.20 59.25
N ARG A 114 3.20 63.46 59.05
CA ARG A 114 3.38 62.08 59.55
C ARG A 114 4.40 61.97 60.68
N LEU A 115 5.07 63.06 61.04
CA LEU A 115 5.95 63.13 62.21
C LEU A 115 5.12 62.90 63.50
N GLY A 116 5.74 62.27 64.51
CA GLY A 116 5.08 61.94 65.77
C GLY A 116 4.00 60.85 65.70
N LYS A 117 3.76 60.26 64.51
CA LYS A 117 2.81 59.15 64.33
C LYS A 117 3.55 57.81 64.23
N PRO A 118 2.95 56.68 64.65
CA PRO A 118 3.59 55.37 64.58
C PRO A 118 3.91 54.96 63.14
N MET A 119 5.05 54.30 62.97
CA MET A 119 5.47 53.68 61.73
C MET A 119 4.44 52.65 61.25
N ARG A 120 4.20 52.61 59.93
CA ARG A 120 3.22 51.71 59.29
C ARG A 120 3.95 50.72 58.39
N GLY A 121 3.62 49.44 58.51
CA GLY A 121 4.26 48.36 57.76
C GLY A 121 4.29 47.03 58.52
N GLY A 122 4.16 47.05 59.86
CA GLY A 122 4.15 45.84 60.70
C GLY A 122 5.50 45.11 60.75
N ASP A 123 6.54 45.71 60.18
CA ASP A 123 7.80 45.07 59.85
C ASP A 123 8.96 45.71 60.60
N ASN A 124 8.77 46.19 61.84
CA ASN A 124 9.81 46.81 62.68
C ASN A 124 10.36 45.87 63.77
N GLN A 125 9.65 44.78 64.08
CA GLN A 125 9.92 43.96 65.26
C GLN A 125 11.33 43.37 65.29
N LYS A 126 11.85 42.92 64.15
CA LYS A 126 13.22 42.37 64.04
C LYS A 126 14.30 43.39 64.41
N ALA A 127 14.11 44.66 64.03
CA ALA A 127 15.04 45.73 64.40
C ALA A 127 14.86 46.15 65.86
N LEU A 128 13.62 46.44 66.29
CA LEU A 128 13.35 47.01 67.62
C LEU A 128 13.48 46.01 68.78
N VAL A 129 13.26 44.71 68.53
CA VAL A 129 13.30 43.67 69.58
C VAL A 129 14.59 42.86 69.54
N PHE A 130 15.05 42.48 68.33
CA PHE A 130 16.19 41.58 68.16
C PHE A 130 17.47 42.30 67.73
N GLY A 131 17.40 43.60 67.43
CA GLY A 131 18.57 44.42 67.08
C GLY A 131 19.17 44.06 65.71
N GLU A 132 18.37 43.48 64.82
CA GLU A 132 18.78 42.96 63.51
C GLU A 132 18.68 44.02 62.39
N SER A 133 19.49 43.82 61.35
CA SER A 133 19.42 44.54 60.08
C SER A 133 18.93 43.60 58.97
N TYR A 134 17.91 44.01 58.22
CA TYR A 134 17.27 43.14 57.22
C TYR A 134 16.54 43.93 56.13
N VAL A 135 16.32 43.25 55.01
CA VAL A 135 15.48 43.72 53.92
C VAL A 135 14.03 43.29 54.16
N SER A 136 13.08 44.20 53.95
CA SER A 136 11.65 43.99 54.05
C SER A 136 10.93 44.59 52.85
N THR A 137 10.04 43.82 52.22
CA THR A 137 9.16 44.32 51.17
C THR A 137 7.76 44.48 51.74
N ALA A 138 7.28 45.72 51.80
CA ALA A 138 5.97 46.01 52.40
C ALA A 138 5.28 47.18 51.71
N LYS A 139 3.94 47.13 51.66
CA LYS A 139 3.12 48.25 51.19
C LYS A 139 3.05 49.32 52.28
N GLY A 140 3.60 50.49 51.98
CA GLY A 140 3.71 51.61 52.90
C GLY A 140 2.76 52.73 52.56
N SER A 141 2.92 53.81 53.30
CA SER A 141 2.16 55.06 53.10
C SER A 141 2.61 55.85 51.87
N LEU A 142 3.66 55.42 51.18
CA LEU A 142 4.18 55.99 49.93
C LEU A 142 4.08 55.01 48.74
N GLY A 143 3.61 53.77 48.96
CA GLY A 143 3.52 52.73 47.91
C GLY A 143 4.23 51.43 48.26
N LEU A 144 4.28 50.51 47.31
CA LEU A 144 5.03 49.25 47.43
C LEU A 144 6.53 49.54 47.30
N SER A 145 7.29 49.20 48.33
CA SER A 145 8.72 49.52 48.42
C SER A 145 9.51 48.36 49.01
N VAL A 146 10.74 48.19 48.51
CA VAL A 146 11.76 47.39 49.18
C VAL A 146 12.48 48.30 50.16
N ARG A 147 12.63 47.83 51.40
CA ARG A 147 13.12 48.62 52.52
C ARG A 147 14.28 47.93 53.20
N GLY A 148 15.32 48.69 53.49
CA GLY A 148 16.36 48.30 54.42
C GLY A 148 15.98 48.81 55.80
N LYS A 149 16.14 47.96 56.80
CA LYS A 149 15.94 48.33 58.20
C LYS A 149 17.15 47.94 59.02
N SER A 150 17.51 48.82 59.94
CA SER A 150 18.60 48.59 60.89
C SER A 150 18.23 49.17 62.25
N ALA A 151 18.56 48.43 63.29
CA ALA A 151 18.38 48.87 64.68
C ALA A 151 19.41 49.95 65.02
N VAL A 152 18.97 51.05 65.64
CA VAL A 152 19.88 52.05 66.20
C VAL A 152 20.23 51.62 67.62
N LYS A 153 21.53 51.52 67.90
CA LYS A 153 22.05 51.13 69.22
C LYS A 153 22.79 52.29 69.86
N ASP A 154 22.67 52.44 71.16
CA ASP A 154 23.45 53.42 71.92
C ASP A 154 24.89 52.93 72.16
N SER A 155 25.71 53.73 72.86
CA SER A 155 27.09 53.36 73.22
C SER A 155 27.20 52.14 74.13
N ASN A 156 26.12 51.73 74.80
CA ASN A 156 26.04 50.57 75.67
C ASN A 156 25.52 49.32 74.94
N GLY A 157 25.09 49.46 73.68
CA GLY A 157 24.52 48.40 72.87
C GLY A 157 23.01 48.22 73.02
N GLU A 158 22.32 49.10 73.74
CA GLU A 158 20.86 49.09 73.90
C GLU A 158 20.16 49.62 72.64
N ILE A 159 19.06 48.98 72.25
CA ILE A 159 18.29 49.37 71.06
C ILE A 159 17.44 50.59 71.41
N ILE A 160 17.76 51.74 70.81
CA ILE A 160 17.08 53.02 71.09
C ILE A 160 16.12 53.44 69.96
N GLY A 161 16.15 52.76 68.81
CA GLY A 161 15.28 53.08 67.70
C GLY A 161 15.54 52.26 66.44
N VAL A 162 14.96 52.69 65.32
CA VAL A 162 15.06 52.01 64.02
C VAL A 162 15.20 53.00 62.88
N VAL A 163 16.11 52.72 61.94
CA VAL A 163 16.18 53.40 60.65
C VAL A 163 15.51 52.53 59.60
N SER A 164 14.66 53.14 58.77
CA SER A 164 14.07 52.51 57.59
C SER A 164 14.29 53.37 56.36
N VAL A 165 15.00 52.83 55.37
CA VAL A 165 15.21 53.44 54.06
C VAL A 165 14.45 52.63 53.03
N GLY A 166 13.72 53.26 52.12
CA GLY A 166 12.92 52.56 51.12
C GLY A 166 13.08 53.10 49.70
N TYR A 167 13.08 52.20 48.72
CA TYR A 167 12.97 52.50 47.29
C TYR A 167 11.64 51.98 46.75
N LEU A 168 10.98 52.75 45.89
CA LEU A 168 9.70 52.35 45.28
C LEU A 168 9.94 51.35 44.15
N LEU A 169 9.11 50.31 44.09
CA LEU A 169 9.15 49.32 43.01
C LEU A 169 8.38 49.75 41.75
N ASP A 170 7.59 50.83 41.83
CA ASP A 170 6.61 51.23 40.81
C ASP A 170 7.18 52.04 39.63
N SER A 171 8.44 51.84 39.25
CA SER A 171 8.98 52.38 37.98
C SER A 171 9.02 51.36 36.83
N LEU A 172 8.26 50.26 36.95
CA LEU A 172 8.19 49.23 35.91
C LEU A 172 7.48 49.71 34.64
N GLN A 173 6.57 50.68 34.73
CA GLN A 173 5.75 51.12 33.59
C GLN A 173 6.57 51.84 32.50
N ASP A 174 7.58 52.62 32.91
CA ASP A 174 8.50 53.33 31.99
C ASP A 174 9.47 52.39 31.24
N ARG A 175 9.50 51.10 31.61
CA ARG A 175 10.35 50.08 30.98
C ARG A 175 9.59 49.08 30.11
N ILE A 176 8.26 49.18 30.03
CA ILE A 176 7.43 48.25 29.23
C ILE A 176 7.57 48.55 27.73
N GLU A 177 7.57 49.82 27.32
CA GLU A 177 7.68 50.18 25.90
C GLU A 177 8.93 49.64 25.19
N PRO A 178 10.17 49.86 25.69
CA PRO A 178 11.36 49.31 25.05
C PRO A 178 11.37 47.77 25.07
N TYR A 179 10.78 47.15 26.10
CA TYR A 179 10.64 45.70 26.19
C TYR A 179 9.66 45.14 25.15
N LEU A 180 8.51 45.79 24.95
CA LEU A 180 7.55 45.44 23.91
C LEU A 180 8.14 45.63 22.51
N ALA A 181 8.86 46.73 22.27
CA ALA A 181 9.54 46.96 21.00
C ALA A 181 10.55 45.85 20.70
N PHE A 182 11.37 45.48 21.70
CA PHE A 182 12.29 44.35 21.60
C PHE A 182 11.56 43.04 21.26
N LEU A 183 10.45 42.72 21.94
CA LEU A 183 9.68 41.50 21.67
C LEU A 183 9.09 41.47 20.27
N ILE A 184 8.57 42.60 19.77
CA ILE A 184 8.02 42.69 18.41
C ILE A 184 9.13 42.46 17.38
N ILE A 185 10.29 43.10 17.55
CA ILE A 185 11.45 42.92 16.66
C ILE A 185 11.89 41.45 16.67
N MET A 186 12.00 40.84 17.85
CA MET A 186 12.39 39.43 17.98
C MET A 186 11.35 38.49 17.36
N ALA A 187 10.06 38.75 17.54
CA ALA A 187 9.00 37.96 16.93
C ALA A 187 9.05 38.02 15.40
N LEU A 188 9.25 39.22 14.83
CA LEU A 188 9.44 39.40 13.38
C LEU A 188 10.69 38.66 12.88
N LEU A 189 11.78 38.70 13.63
CA LEU A 189 13.02 37.98 13.31
C LEU A 189 12.81 36.46 13.34
N VAL A 190 12.12 35.93 14.35
CA VAL A 190 11.77 34.50 14.45
C VAL A 190 10.94 34.07 13.23
N VAL A 191 9.93 34.84 12.85
CA VAL A 191 9.12 34.56 11.66
C VAL A 191 9.98 34.58 10.38
N ALA A 192 10.85 35.56 10.23
CA ALA A 192 11.72 35.69 9.06
C ALA A 192 12.72 34.51 8.95
N VAL A 193 13.39 34.15 10.05
CA VAL A 193 14.33 33.02 10.10
C VAL A 193 13.60 31.70 9.84
N ASN A 194 12.45 31.48 10.47
CA ASN A 194 11.65 30.27 10.25
C ASN A 194 11.14 30.18 8.81
N ALA A 195 10.78 31.31 8.19
CA ALA A 195 10.42 31.35 6.78
C ALA A 195 11.59 30.94 5.89
N LEU A 196 12.79 31.43 6.14
CA LEU A 196 14.01 31.04 5.40
C LEU A 196 14.33 29.56 5.57
N ILE A 197 14.38 29.06 6.81
CA ILE A 197 14.69 27.66 7.12
C ILE A 197 13.63 26.72 6.53
N SER A 198 12.35 27.00 6.75
CA SER A 198 11.25 26.16 6.24
C SER A 198 11.28 26.10 4.71
N SER A 199 11.64 27.21 4.06
CA SER A 199 11.78 27.26 2.60
C SER A 199 12.98 26.46 2.11
N TYR A 200 14.12 26.56 2.79
CA TYR A 200 15.32 25.80 2.47
C TYR A 200 15.10 24.29 2.64
N VAL A 201 14.58 23.86 3.80
CA VAL A 201 14.29 22.45 4.10
C VAL A 201 13.27 21.90 3.11
N SER A 202 12.17 22.62 2.88
CA SER A 202 11.14 22.18 1.92
C SER A 202 11.71 21.99 0.51
N ARG A 203 12.57 22.91 0.03
CA ARG A 203 13.19 22.77 -1.29
C ARG A 203 14.18 21.60 -1.35
N ARG A 204 14.99 21.41 -0.31
CA ARG A 204 15.94 20.30 -0.22
C ARG A 204 15.20 18.95 -0.23
N PHE A 205 14.10 18.87 0.52
CA PHE A 205 13.27 17.67 0.62
C PHE A 205 12.54 17.40 -0.69
N GLN A 206 11.83 18.39 -1.25
CA GLN A 206 11.17 18.27 -2.56
C GLN A 206 12.13 17.83 -3.66
N ARG A 207 13.37 18.33 -3.69
CA ARG A 207 14.38 17.83 -4.64
C ARG A 207 14.74 16.36 -4.44
N ALA A 208 14.73 15.86 -3.20
CA ALA A 208 15.01 14.45 -2.91
C ALA A 208 13.84 13.54 -3.32
N ILE A 209 12.60 14.05 -3.28
CA ILE A 209 11.38 13.32 -3.66
C ILE A 209 10.82 13.78 -5.02
N LEU A 210 11.71 14.15 -5.96
CA LEU A 210 11.36 14.47 -7.35
C LEU A 210 10.28 15.56 -7.55
N GLY A 211 10.15 16.47 -6.58
CA GLY A 211 9.21 17.59 -6.61
C GLY A 211 7.82 17.27 -6.05
N PHE A 212 7.57 16.03 -5.65
CA PHE A 212 6.30 15.63 -5.04
C PHE A 212 6.16 16.10 -3.59
N GLU A 213 4.94 16.18 -3.08
CA GLU A 213 4.66 16.26 -1.66
C GLU A 213 4.76 14.85 -1.02
N PRO A 214 5.08 14.72 0.29
CA PRO A 214 5.26 13.42 0.94
C PRO A 214 4.06 12.47 0.80
N GLU A 215 2.84 13.01 0.89
CA GLU A 215 1.62 12.23 0.71
C GLU A 215 1.42 11.75 -0.73
N GLU A 216 1.92 12.52 -1.72
CA GLU A 216 1.83 12.14 -3.13
C GLU A 216 2.78 10.99 -3.46
N ILE A 217 3.98 10.97 -2.87
CA ILE A 217 4.92 9.84 -2.98
C ILE A 217 4.30 8.57 -2.38
N GLY A 218 3.68 8.67 -1.21
CA GLY A 218 2.99 7.54 -0.60
C GLY A 218 1.84 7.00 -1.46
N ARG A 219 1.02 7.89 -2.02
CA ARG A 219 -0.05 7.52 -2.96
C ARG A 219 0.52 6.88 -4.24
N LEU A 220 1.54 7.49 -4.83
CA LEU A 220 2.19 7.01 -6.05
C LEU A 220 2.80 5.62 -5.84
N TYR A 221 3.38 5.37 -4.66
CA TYR A 221 3.91 4.05 -4.30
C TYR A 221 2.81 2.99 -4.27
N VAL A 222 1.66 3.29 -3.66
CA VAL A 222 0.50 2.39 -3.64
C VAL A 222 -0.06 2.18 -5.05
N GLU A 223 -0.21 3.25 -5.84
CA GLU A 223 -0.64 3.15 -7.24
C GLU A 223 0.32 2.29 -8.08
N LEU A 224 1.63 2.44 -7.89
CA LEU A 224 2.62 1.64 -8.58
C LEU A 224 2.54 0.16 -8.17
N ASP A 225 2.41 -0.16 -6.88
CA ASP A 225 2.28 -1.54 -6.41
C ASP A 225 1.01 -2.20 -6.95
N VAL A 226 -0.13 -1.50 -6.91
CA VAL A 226 -1.39 -1.98 -7.51
C VAL A 226 -1.21 -2.17 -9.01
N THR A 227 -0.65 -1.19 -9.72
CA THR A 227 -0.43 -1.30 -11.16
C THR A 227 0.43 -2.53 -11.48
N MET A 228 1.58 -2.68 -10.82
CA MET A 228 2.47 -3.83 -10.99
C MET A 228 1.78 -5.16 -10.68
N SER A 229 0.86 -5.19 -9.71
CA SER A 229 0.10 -6.41 -9.36
C SER A 229 -1.01 -6.77 -10.35
N THR A 230 -1.48 -5.82 -11.16
CA THR A 230 -2.54 -6.03 -12.16
C THR A 230 -2.03 -6.42 -13.54
N VAL A 231 -0.78 -6.08 -13.84
CA VAL A 231 -0.14 -6.42 -15.12
C VAL A 231 0.11 -7.93 -15.16
N LYS A 232 -0.35 -8.60 -16.23
CA LYS A 232 -0.16 -10.05 -16.45
C LYS A 232 1.32 -10.45 -16.60
N GLU A 233 2.14 -9.51 -17.06
CA GLU A 233 3.58 -9.73 -17.22
C GLU A 233 4.25 -9.83 -15.85
N GLY A 234 5.11 -10.83 -15.67
CA GLY A 234 5.96 -10.95 -14.52
C GLY A 234 7.05 -9.88 -14.56
N ILE A 235 7.19 -9.10 -13.50
CA ILE A 235 8.18 -8.04 -13.37
C ILE A 235 8.99 -8.28 -12.11
N LEU A 236 10.32 -8.27 -12.24
CA LEU A 236 11.25 -8.33 -11.11
C LEU A 236 12.46 -7.42 -11.31
N SER A 237 13.12 -7.01 -10.22
CA SER A 237 14.34 -6.21 -10.27
C SER A 237 15.38 -6.64 -9.25
N ILE A 238 16.65 -6.48 -9.64
CA ILE A 238 17.83 -6.71 -8.81
C ILE A 238 18.61 -5.41 -8.60
N ASP A 239 19.32 -5.28 -7.50
CA ASP A 239 20.27 -4.17 -7.28
C ASP A 239 21.66 -4.45 -7.91
N ASN A 240 22.58 -3.52 -7.72
CA ASN A 240 23.97 -3.60 -8.19
C ASN A 240 24.79 -4.75 -7.57
N HIS A 241 24.28 -5.42 -6.54
CA HIS A 241 24.89 -6.60 -5.91
C HIS A 241 24.20 -7.90 -6.32
N GLY A 242 23.26 -7.86 -7.28
CA GLY A 242 22.50 -9.03 -7.72
C GLY A 242 21.43 -9.48 -6.73
N VAL A 243 21.03 -8.64 -5.77
CA VAL A 243 20.02 -8.98 -4.77
C VAL A 243 18.63 -8.62 -5.28
N LEU A 244 17.66 -9.54 -5.17
CA LEU A 244 16.28 -9.32 -5.57
C LEU A 244 15.62 -8.23 -4.69
N ARG A 245 15.17 -7.13 -5.31
CA ARG A 245 14.56 -5.97 -4.62
C ARG A 245 13.07 -5.84 -4.82
N SER A 246 12.56 -6.19 -5.99
CA SER A 246 11.13 -6.13 -6.30
C SER A 246 10.72 -7.34 -7.12
N ILE A 247 9.50 -7.79 -6.88
CA ILE A 247 8.84 -8.83 -7.67
C ILE A 247 7.32 -8.62 -7.58
N ASN A 248 6.64 -8.59 -8.72
CA ASN A 248 5.18 -8.48 -8.75
C ASN A 248 4.50 -9.85 -8.59
N LYS A 249 3.17 -9.83 -8.40
CA LYS A 249 2.37 -11.05 -8.22
C LYS A 249 2.50 -12.00 -9.42
N SER A 250 2.40 -11.49 -10.65
CA SER A 250 2.51 -12.31 -11.85
C SER A 250 3.86 -12.98 -12.01
N ALA A 251 4.97 -12.34 -11.60
CA ALA A 251 6.28 -12.98 -11.60
C ALA A 251 6.36 -14.14 -10.60
N CYS A 252 5.73 -13.99 -9.43
CA CYS A 252 5.62 -15.06 -8.43
C CYS A 252 4.83 -16.25 -9.01
N ASP A 253 3.68 -15.97 -9.62
CA ASP A 253 2.80 -16.99 -10.21
C ASP A 253 3.48 -17.71 -11.39
N ILE A 254 4.11 -16.96 -12.29
CA ILE A 254 4.81 -17.51 -13.47
C ILE A 254 5.99 -18.37 -13.02
N LEU A 255 6.91 -17.84 -12.20
CA LEU A 255 8.13 -18.55 -11.79
C LEU A 255 7.91 -19.54 -10.64
N SER A 256 6.69 -19.60 -10.10
CA SER A 256 6.30 -20.44 -8.97
C SER A 256 7.21 -20.21 -7.74
N ILE A 257 7.45 -18.93 -7.41
CA ILE A 257 8.28 -18.51 -6.27
C ILE A 257 7.46 -17.70 -5.28
N ASP A 258 7.78 -17.83 -4.00
CA ASP A 258 7.12 -17.09 -2.93
C ASP A 258 7.81 -15.74 -2.70
N ARG A 259 7.02 -14.66 -2.57
CA ARG A 259 7.51 -13.28 -2.46
C ARG A 259 8.28 -13.06 -1.16
N GLU A 260 7.74 -13.50 -0.02
CA GLU A 260 8.31 -13.20 1.30
C GLU A 260 9.65 -13.89 1.50
N THR A 261 9.78 -15.13 1.03
CA THR A 261 11.00 -15.91 1.15
C THR A 261 12.07 -15.54 0.12
N SER A 262 11.70 -14.86 -0.97
CA SER A 262 12.62 -14.53 -2.07
C SER A 262 13.20 -13.12 -2.01
N LEU A 263 12.49 -12.16 -1.43
CA LEU A 263 12.94 -10.76 -1.35
C LEU A 263 14.23 -10.61 -0.53
N ASN A 264 15.10 -9.68 -0.96
CA ASN A 264 16.39 -9.38 -0.34
C ASN A 264 17.38 -10.55 -0.27
N LYS A 265 17.22 -11.56 -1.13
CA LYS A 265 18.20 -12.64 -1.31
C LYS A 265 18.95 -12.49 -2.63
N PRO A 266 20.18 -13.05 -2.74
CA PRO A 266 20.88 -13.12 -4.01
C PRO A 266 20.00 -13.79 -5.07
N PHE A 267 19.84 -13.15 -6.22
CA PHE A 267 18.91 -13.58 -7.25
C PHE A 267 19.27 -14.96 -7.80
N SER A 268 20.56 -15.24 -7.94
CA SER A 268 21.10 -16.57 -8.26
C SER A 268 20.65 -17.70 -7.33
N GLN A 269 20.27 -17.42 -6.08
CA GLN A 269 19.72 -18.42 -5.15
C GLN A 269 18.20 -18.62 -5.32
N VAL A 270 17.49 -17.57 -5.76
CA VAL A 270 16.02 -17.59 -5.94
C VAL A 270 15.64 -18.21 -7.27
N VAL A 271 16.32 -17.82 -8.35
CA VAL A 271 16.12 -18.35 -9.70
C VAL A 271 17.45 -18.87 -10.22
N PRO A 272 17.78 -20.14 -9.95
CA PRO A 272 18.99 -20.76 -10.46
C PRO A 272 19.03 -20.71 -11.99
N ASN A 273 20.21 -20.47 -12.56
CA ASN A 273 20.46 -20.36 -14.01
C ASN A 273 19.93 -19.07 -14.68
N SER A 274 19.47 -18.09 -13.91
CA SER A 274 19.24 -16.77 -14.48
C SER A 274 20.55 -16.00 -14.65
N ASP A 275 20.72 -15.40 -15.81
CA ASP A 275 21.85 -14.58 -16.24
C ASP A 275 21.57 -13.07 -16.11
N LEU A 276 20.50 -12.67 -15.42
CA LEU A 276 20.12 -11.26 -15.26
C LEU A 276 21.24 -10.39 -14.65
N GLU A 277 22.10 -10.97 -13.81
CA GLU A 277 23.26 -10.27 -13.23
C GLU A 277 24.28 -9.83 -14.28
N GLN A 278 24.33 -10.48 -15.46
CA GLN A 278 25.26 -10.11 -16.53
C GLN A 278 24.98 -8.69 -17.07
N LEU A 279 23.72 -8.24 -17.03
CA LEU A 279 23.33 -6.88 -17.47
C LEU A 279 23.92 -5.78 -16.59
N LEU A 280 24.29 -6.09 -15.34
CA LEU A 280 24.98 -5.14 -14.47
C LEU A 280 26.37 -4.78 -15.01
N SER A 281 27.00 -5.71 -15.73
CA SER A 281 28.33 -5.53 -16.31
C SER A 281 28.32 -5.10 -17.78
N SER A 282 27.36 -5.58 -18.58
CA SER A 282 27.26 -5.22 -20.00
C SER A 282 26.65 -3.83 -20.20
N GLY A 283 25.68 -3.44 -19.37
CA GLY A 283 24.93 -2.19 -19.55
C GLY A 283 24.01 -2.19 -20.79
N GLU A 284 23.84 -3.34 -21.44
CA GLU A 284 23.00 -3.50 -22.64
C GLU A 284 21.62 -4.09 -22.27
N SER A 285 20.59 -3.71 -23.03
CA SER A 285 19.23 -4.22 -22.87
C SER A 285 18.98 -5.44 -23.76
N ASP A 286 18.31 -6.45 -23.20
CA ASP A 286 17.81 -7.58 -23.96
C ASP A 286 16.34 -7.37 -24.32
N HIS A 287 15.98 -7.68 -25.56
CA HIS A 287 14.61 -7.54 -26.07
C HIS A 287 14.10 -8.87 -26.63
N ASP A 288 12.89 -9.25 -26.20
CA ASP A 288 12.16 -10.46 -26.64
C ASP A 288 13.00 -11.75 -26.63
N ILE A 289 13.86 -11.91 -25.62
CA ILE A 289 14.69 -13.12 -25.50
C ILE A 289 13.89 -14.29 -24.91
N GLU A 290 14.12 -15.48 -25.45
CA GLU A 290 13.50 -16.71 -24.93
C GLU A 290 14.36 -17.31 -23.83
N LEU A 291 13.75 -17.58 -22.70
CA LEU A 291 14.42 -18.15 -21.54
C LEU A 291 13.66 -19.36 -20.99
N TYR A 292 14.40 -20.25 -20.35
CA TYR A 292 13.84 -21.37 -19.61
C TYR A 292 14.24 -21.26 -18.14
N LEU A 293 13.34 -20.71 -17.32
CA LEU A 293 13.57 -20.47 -15.89
C LEU A 293 12.50 -21.21 -15.06
N ASN A 294 12.91 -21.88 -13.99
CA ASN A 294 12.03 -22.66 -13.10
C ASN A 294 11.01 -23.54 -13.85
N ASN A 295 11.50 -24.29 -14.85
CA ASN A 295 10.70 -25.17 -15.71
C ASN A 295 9.63 -24.47 -16.57
N LYS A 296 9.72 -23.15 -16.77
CA LYS A 296 8.81 -22.36 -17.61
C LYS A 296 9.53 -21.75 -18.79
N ARG A 297 8.89 -21.79 -19.97
CA ARG A 297 9.34 -21.07 -21.16
C ARG A 297 8.75 -19.67 -21.16
N ILE A 298 9.61 -18.68 -21.03
CA ILE A 298 9.21 -17.27 -20.97
C ILE A 298 9.86 -16.49 -22.10
N ILE A 299 9.18 -15.41 -22.51
CA ILE A 299 9.76 -14.36 -23.35
C ILE A 299 10.00 -13.17 -22.43
N ALA A 300 11.22 -12.65 -22.40
CA ALA A 300 11.62 -11.60 -21.47
C ALA A 300 12.21 -10.37 -22.17
N ASN A 301 11.94 -9.20 -21.60
CA ASN A 301 12.64 -7.96 -21.85
C ASN A 301 13.44 -7.60 -20.59
N ARG A 302 14.70 -7.23 -20.75
CA ARG A 302 15.59 -6.92 -19.64
C ARG A 302 16.32 -5.63 -19.90
N SER A 303 16.50 -4.81 -18.87
CA SER A 303 17.20 -3.54 -19.01
C SER A 303 17.92 -3.15 -17.73
N PRO A 304 19.11 -2.53 -17.81
CA PRO A 304 19.78 -1.97 -16.66
C PRO A 304 19.02 -0.75 -16.12
N ILE A 305 19.05 -0.58 -14.80
CA ILE A 305 18.51 0.60 -14.12
C ILE A 305 19.67 1.60 -14.00
N VAL A 306 19.60 2.70 -14.75
CA VAL A 306 20.66 3.73 -14.78
C VAL A 306 20.21 4.98 -14.04
N VAL A 307 20.98 5.40 -13.04
CA VAL A 307 20.73 6.63 -12.28
C VAL A 307 21.99 7.49 -12.31
N ALA A 308 21.87 8.74 -12.75
CA ALA A 308 23.00 9.68 -12.88
C ALA A 308 24.20 9.16 -13.70
N GLY A 309 23.95 8.24 -14.65
CA GLY A 309 24.99 7.65 -15.51
C GLY A 309 25.62 6.37 -14.96
N GLU A 310 25.24 5.93 -13.76
CA GLU A 310 25.72 4.67 -13.16
C GLU A 310 24.62 3.60 -13.18
N VAL A 311 25.00 2.36 -13.48
CA VAL A 311 24.12 1.19 -13.40
C VAL A 311 23.94 0.80 -11.94
N VAL A 312 22.73 0.97 -11.41
CA VAL A 312 22.41 0.71 -9.99
C VAL A 312 21.59 -0.58 -9.79
N GLY A 313 21.28 -1.29 -10.88
CA GLY A 313 20.51 -2.53 -10.85
C GLY A 313 20.08 -2.97 -12.24
N ALA A 314 19.19 -3.96 -12.32
CA ALA A 314 18.56 -4.41 -13.56
C ALA A 314 17.09 -4.80 -13.31
N VAL A 315 16.25 -4.66 -14.34
CA VAL A 315 14.84 -5.07 -14.34
C VAL A 315 14.60 -6.10 -15.44
N SER A 316 13.75 -7.08 -15.16
CA SER A 316 13.26 -8.05 -16.15
C SER A 316 11.74 -8.05 -16.12
N SER A 317 11.12 -7.83 -17.28
CA SER A 317 9.71 -8.17 -17.53
C SER A 317 9.64 -9.44 -18.38
N PHE A 318 8.68 -10.31 -18.12
CA PHE A 318 8.53 -11.55 -18.86
C PHE A 318 7.12 -12.11 -18.82
N ARG A 319 6.76 -12.87 -19.85
CA ARG A 319 5.47 -13.56 -19.98
C ARG A 319 5.66 -15.00 -20.41
N LEU A 320 4.69 -15.86 -20.11
CA LEU A 320 4.69 -17.23 -20.61
C LEU A 320 4.56 -17.24 -22.13
N ARG A 321 5.39 -18.05 -22.80
CA ARG A 321 5.33 -18.21 -24.26
C ARG A 321 4.00 -18.80 -24.72
N ASP A 322 3.45 -19.73 -23.95
CA ASP A 322 2.31 -20.56 -24.38
C ASP A 322 0.99 -19.76 -24.45
N GLU A 323 0.83 -18.67 -23.68
CA GLU A 323 -0.39 -17.82 -23.70
C GLU A 323 -0.59 -17.08 -25.04
N ILE A 324 0.49 -16.89 -25.83
CA ILE A 324 0.41 -16.23 -27.15
C ILE A 324 -0.15 -17.18 -28.23
N ASN A 325 -0.05 -18.49 -28.02
CA ASN A 325 -0.42 -19.49 -29.03
C ASN A 325 -1.93 -19.78 -29.04
N ASP A 326 -2.60 -19.74 -27.89
CA ASP A 326 -4.01 -20.14 -27.75
C ASP A 326 -4.96 -19.29 -28.62
N LEU A 327 -4.71 -17.98 -28.74
CA LEU A 327 -5.53 -17.08 -29.56
C LEU A 327 -5.31 -17.29 -31.06
N THR A 328 -4.07 -17.59 -31.44
CA THR A 328 -3.68 -17.86 -32.84
C THR A 328 -4.26 -19.20 -33.29
N GLU A 329 -4.31 -20.18 -32.40
CA GLU A 329 -4.90 -21.49 -32.64
C GLU A 329 -6.43 -21.40 -32.83
N GLN A 330 -7.14 -20.64 -31.99
CA GLN A 330 -8.58 -20.40 -32.14
C GLN A 330 -8.94 -19.69 -33.46
N LEU A 331 -8.12 -18.72 -33.88
CA LEU A 331 -8.31 -18.00 -35.14
C LEU A 331 -8.07 -18.90 -36.35
N SER A 332 -7.07 -19.80 -36.27
CA SER A 332 -6.81 -20.80 -37.29
C SER A 332 -7.98 -21.78 -37.43
N GLN A 333 -8.51 -22.29 -36.31
CA GLN A 333 -9.67 -23.18 -36.29
C GLN A 333 -10.92 -22.52 -36.88
N THR A 334 -11.19 -21.25 -36.53
CA THR A 334 -12.33 -20.50 -37.07
C THR A 334 -12.21 -20.30 -38.59
N LYS A 335 -10.99 -20.05 -39.08
CA LYS A 335 -10.72 -19.88 -40.51
C LYS A 335 -10.90 -21.19 -41.28
N GLU A 336 -10.37 -22.30 -40.76
CA GLU A 336 -10.58 -23.63 -41.36
C GLU A 336 -12.06 -24.01 -41.42
N TYR A 337 -12.82 -23.69 -40.37
CA TYR A 337 -14.27 -23.89 -40.35
C TYR A 337 -15.01 -23.04 -41.40
N ALA A 338 -14.62 -21.76 -41.55
CA ALA A 338 -15.19 -20.89 -42.58
C ALA A 338 -14.88 -21.38 -44.01
N ASP A 339 -13.67 -21.89 -44.25
CA ASP A 339 -13.26 -22.45 -45.54
C ASP A 339 -14.04 -23.74 -45.86
N LEU A 340 -14.30 -24.58 -44.85
CA LEU A 340 -15.11 -25.79 -45.00
C LEU A 340 -16.58 -25.46 -45.33
N LEU A 341 -17.20 -24.51 -44.61
CA LEU A 341 -18.55 -24.02 -44.91
C LEU A 341 -18.65 -23.42 -46.32
N ARG A 342 -17.61 -22.72 -46.76
CA ARG A 342 -17.54 -22.14 -48.10
C ARG A 342 -17.47 -23.23 -49.17
N SER A 343 -16.67 -24.28 -48.95
CA SER A 343 -16.62 -25.44 -49.83
C SER A 343 -17.97 -26.16 -49.92
N GLN A 344 -18.63 -26.39 -48.78
CA GLN A 344 -19.97 -26.98 -48.72
C GLN A 344 -21.01 -26.14 -49.47
N THR A 345 -20.97 -24.81 -49.31
CA THR A 345 -21.87 -23.90 -50.03
C THR A 345 -21.64 -23.96 -51.54
N HIS A 346 -20.39 -24.04 -51.99
CA HIS A 346 -20.05 -24.20 -53.40
C HIS A 346 -20.56 -25.53 -53.96
N GLU A 347 -20.40 -26.63 -53.23
CA GLU A 347 -20.88 -27.94 -53.64
C GLU A 347 -22.42 -27.98 -53.70
N HIS A 348 -23.10 -27.46 -52.68
CA HIS A 348 -24.56 -27.35 -52.66
C HIS A 348 -25.10 -26.49 -53.81
N ARG A 349 -24.44 -25.38 -54.13
CA ARG A 349 -24.80 -24.53 -55.27
C ARG A 349 -24.60 -25.24 -56.60
N ASN A 350 -23.53 -26.02 -56.74
CA ASN A 350 -23.31 -26.84 -57.93
C ASN A 350 -24.41 -27.89 -58.08
N LYS A 351 -24.81 -28.57 -56.99
CA LYS A 351 -25.92 -29.53 -56.98
C LYS A 351 -27.25 -28.88 -57.40
N LEU A 352 -27.58 -27.69 -56.87
CA LEU A 352 -28.76 -26.93 -57.28
C LEU A 352 -28.73 -26.52 -58.75
N ASN A 353 -27.56 -26.08 -59.26
CA ASN A 353 -27.39 -25.76 -60.67
C ASN A 353 -27.56 -27.00 -61.56
N THR A 354 -27.08 -28.16 -61.13
CA THR A 354 -27.29 -29.44 -61.82
C THR A 354 -28.77 -29.84 -61.84
N ILE A 355 -29.47 -29.74 -60.71
CA ILE A 355 -30.92 -29.98 -60.63
C ILE A 355 -31.67 -29.01 -61.57
N SER A 356 -31.31 -27.73 -61.54
CA SER A 356 -31.92 -26.71 -62.41
C SER A 356 -31.66 -26.98 -63.90
N GLY A 357 -30.45 -27.41 -64.26
CA GLY A 357 -30.08 -27.80 -65.62
C GLY A 357 -30.85 -29.03 -66.10
N MET A 358 -30.95 -30.07 -65.27
CA MET A 358 -31.74 -31.28 -65.58
C MET A 358 -33.23 -30.97 -65.73
N LEU A 359 -33.78 -30.08 -64.87
CA LEU A 359 -35.15 -29.58 -65.00
C LEU A 359 -35.38 -28.84 -66.34
N GLN A 360 -34.44 -27.99 -66.77
CA GLN A 360 -34.54 -27.29 -68.05
C GLN A 360 -34.44 -28.24 -69.26
N MET A 361 -33.70 -29.34 -69.12
CA MET A 361 -33.55 -30.38 -70.15
C MET A 361 -34.74 -31.35 -70.20
N GLY A 362 -35.68 -31.26 -69.25
CA GLY A 362 -36.87 -32.13 -69.19
C GLY A 362 -36.62 -33.51 -68.58
N GLU A 363 -35.44 -33.74 -67.99
CA GLU A 363 -35.00 -35.01 -67.39
C GLU A 363 -35.60 -35.19 -65.99
N LEU A 364 -36.93 -35.26 -65.90
CA LEU A 364 -37.67 -35.33 -64.64
C LEU A 364 -37.35 -36.61 -63.84
N GLU A 365 -37.09 -37.74 -64.50
CA GLU A 365 -36.72 -38.99 -63.84
C GLU A 365 -35.34 -38.91 -63.17
N ALA A 366 -34.35 -38.26 -63.81
CA ALA A 366 -33.02 -38.06 -63.25
C ALA A 366 -33.04 -37.11 -62.04
N VAL A 367 -33.87 -36.07 -62.08
CA VAL A 367 -34.09 -35.15 -60.94
C VAL A 367 -34.75 -35.90 -59.77
N GLN A 368 -35.78 -36.71 -60.04
CA GLN A 368 -36.43 -37.52 -59.00
C GLN A 368 -35.49 -38.56 -58.40
N HIS A 369 -34.60 -39.16 -59.19
CA HIS A 369 -33.58 -40.09 -58.70
C HIS A 369 -32.56 -39.38 -57.80
N LEU A 370 -32.08 -38.18 -58.19
CA LEU A 370 -31.12 -37.41 -57.39
C LEU A 370 -31.72 -36.93 -56.06
N ILE A 371 -33.01 -36.56 -56.05
CA ILE A 371 -33.74 -36.17 -54.84
C ILE A 371 -34.12 -37.41 -53.99
N GLY A 372 -34.46 -38.53 -54.64
CA GLY A 372 -34.99 -39.73 -53.99
C GLY A 372 -33.94 -40.59 -53.29
N GLN A 373 -32.68 -40.55 -53.71
CA GLN A 373 -31.63 -41.40 -53.13
C GLN A 373 -31.08 -40.88 -51.79
N GLU A 374 -31.14 -39.58 -51.50
CA GLU A 374 -30.66 -39.04 -50.21
C GLU A 374 -31.73 -39.00 -49.12
N THR A 375 -33.02 -38.86 -49.44
CA THR A 375 -34.00 -38.36 -48.45
C THR A 375 -34.52 -39.43 -47.47
N ALA A 376 -34.68 -40.70 -47.89
CA ALA A 376 -35.38 -41.70 -47.07
C ALA A 376 -34.55 -42.28 -45.90
N HIS A 377 -33.27 -42.62 -46.15
CA HIS A 377 -32.37 -43.17 -45.13
C HIS A 377 -31.95 -42.11 -44.09
N TYR A 378 -31.75 -40.87 -44.55
CA TYR A 378 -31.49 -39.73 -43.67
C TYR A 378 -32.67 -39.43 -42.75
N GLN A 379 -33.91 -39.47 -43.26
CA GLN A 379 -35.08 -39.22 -42.44
C GLN A 379 -35.25 -40.29 -41.35
N SER A 380 -34.97 -41.57 -41.64
CA SER A 380 -34.99 -42.63 -40.63
C SER A 380 -33.90 -42.48 -39.58
N LEU A 381 -32.70 -42.04 -39.96
CA LEU A 381 -31.59 -41.81 -39.03
C LEU A 381 -31.85 -40.61 -38.12
N ILE A 382 -32.40 -39.52 -38.66
CA ILE A 382 -32.76 -38.33 -37.87
C ILE A 382 -33.84 -38.69 -36.84
N GLU A 383 -34.86 -39.45 -37.23
CA GLU A 383 -35.92 -39.90 -36.32
C GLU A 383 -35.36 -40.81 -35.22
N PHE A 384 -34.52 -41.79 -35.60
CA PHE A 384 -33.83 -42.68 -34.66
C PHE A 384 -32.98 -41.89 -33.65
N LEU A 385 -32.10 -40.98 -34.12
CA LEU A 385 -31.25 -40.20 -33.22
C LEU A 385 -32.06 -39.28 -32.30
N ARG A 386 -33.19 -38.72 -32.76
CA ARG A 386 -34.08 -37.89 -31.93
C ARG A 386 -34.79 -38.70 -30.84
N GLU A 387 -35.12 -39.95 -31.13
CA GLU A 387 -35.75 -40.85 -30.16
C GLU A 387 -34.73 -41.34 -29.12
N THR A 388 -33.53 -41.71 -29.57
CA THR A 388 -32.44 -42.32 -28.80
C THR A 388 -31.64 -41.30 -27.97
N VAL A 389 -31.39 -40.09 -28.49
CA VAL A 389 -30.52 -39.07 -27.89
C VAL A 389 -31.30 -37.76 -27.67
N LYS A 390 -31.66 -37.48 -26.42
CA LYS A 390 -32.45 -36.28 -26.06
C LYS A 390 -31.64 -34.98 -26.07
N GLU A 391 -30.32 -35.06 -26.04
CA GLU A 391 -29.42 -33.91 -26.13
C GLU A 391 -29.17 -33.51 -27.60
N PRO A 392 -29.69 -32.36 -28.09
CA PRO A 392 -29.63 -32.01 -29.51
C PRO A 392 -28.22 -31.85 -30.07
N LEU A 393 -27.27 -31.37 -29.26
CA LEU A 393 -25.89 -31.18 -29.71
C LEU A 393 -25.19 -32.52 -29.98
N VAL A 394 -25.42 -33.52 -29.14
CA VAL A 394 -24.87 -34.88 -29.32
C VAL A 394 -25.51 -35.56 -30.53
N ALA A 395 -26.84 -35.46 -30.69
CA ALA A 395 -27.56 -36.01 -31.83
C ALA A 395 -27.10 -35.37 -33.16
N GLY A 396 -26.93 -34.05 -33.18
CA GLY A 396 -26.44 -33.31 -34.35
C GLY A 396 -25.00 -33.67 -34.73
N MET A 397 -24.13 -33.86 -33.74
CA MET A 397 -22.75 -34.30 -33.99
C MET A 397 -22.71 -35.73 -34.55
N LEU A 398 -23.46 -36.67 -33.97
CA LEU A 398 -23.54 -38.04 -34.47
C LEU A 398 -24.00 -38.09 -35.93
N LEU A 399 -25.05 -37.33 -36.27
CA LEU A 399 -25.53 -37.20 -37.65
C LEU A 399 -24.42 -36.70 -38.58
N GLY A 400 -23.70 -35.64 -38.19
CA GLY A 400 -22.59 -35.10 -38.97
C GLY A 400 -21.42 -36.08 -39.12
N LYS A 401 -21.11 -36.86 -38.08
CA LYS A 401 -20.07 -37.89 -38.12
C LYS A 401 -20.47 -39.10 -38.97
N THR A 402 -21.75 -39.47 -39.00
CA THR A 402 -22.24 -40.51 -39.92
C THR A 402 -22.02 -40.12 -41.37
N GLU A 403 -22.26 -38.86 -41.72
CA GLU A 403 -21.98 -38.37 -43.07
C GLU A 403 -20.50 -38.28 -43.36
N ARG A 404 -19.71 -37.81 -42.38
CA ARG A 404 -18.26 -37.79 -42.53
C ARG A 404 -17.68 -39.19 -42.76
N ALA A 405 -18.19 -40.21 -42.06
CA ALA A 405 -17.80 -41.61 -42.25
C ALA A 405 -18.05 -42.05 -43.71
N ARG A 406 -19.26 -41.76 -44.22
CA ARG A 406 -19.65 -42.09 -45.60
C ARG A 406 -18.74 -41.41 -46.62
N GLU A 407 -18.42 -40.13 -46.42
CA GLU A 407 -17.49 -39.37 -47.29
C GLU A 407 -16.10 -40.02 -47.39
N ILE A 408 -15.60 -40.57 -46.29
CA ILE A 408 -14.27 -41.21 -46.22
C ILE A 408 -14.31 -42.73 -46.47
N GLY A 409 -15.46 -43.26 -46.90
CA GLY A 409 -15.64 -44.68 -47.26
C GLY A 409 -15.71 -45.64 -46.08
N LEU A 410 -16.13 -45.14 -44.91
CA LEU A 410 -16.43 -45.88 -43.69
C LEU A 410 -17.93 -45.84 -43.39
N GLU A 411 -18.38 -46.70 -42.47
CA GLU A 411 -19.75 -46.74 -41.98
C GLU A 411 -19.74 -46.47 -40.47
N LEU A 412 -20.50 -45.48 -40.01
CA LEU A 412 -20.69 -45.22 -38.58
C LEU A 412 -22.10 -45.68 -38.20
N VAL A 413 -22.19 -46.65 -37.30
CA VAL A 413 -23.44 -47.22 -36.81
C VAL A 413 -23.59 -46.86 -35.35
N VAL A 414 -24.72 -46.25 -34.99
CA VAL A 414 -25.09 -46.02 -33.60
C VAL A 414 -25.87 -47.25 -33.13
N GLU A 415 -25.43 -47.89 -32.06
CA GLU A 415 -26.07 -49.11 -31.55
C GLU A 415 -27.54 -48.86 -31.21
N GLU A 416 -28.42 -49.80 -31.60
CA GLU A 416 -29.87 -49.73 -31.34
C GLU A 416 -30.21 -49.63 -29.85
N GLY A 417 -29.34 -50.14 -28.97
CA GLY A 417 -29.48 -50.08 -27.51
C GLY A 417 -29.05 -48.75 -26.88
N SER A 418 -28.52 -47.80 -27.67
CA SER A 418 -28.12 -46.48 -27.18
C SER A 418 -29.33 -45.75 -26.59
N ARG A 419 -29.11 -45.03 -25.49
CA ARG A 419 -30.10 -44.13 -24.91
C ARG A 419 -29.41 -43.06 -24.09
N LEU A 420 -29.65 -41.80 -24.44
CA LEU A 420 -29.17 -40.64 -23.68
C LEU A 420 -30.36 -39.75 -23.34
N GLU A 421 -30.77 -39.75 -22.07
CA GLU A 421 -31.71 -38.75 -21.56
C GLU A 421 -31.02 -37.37 -21.41
N THR A 422 -31.79 -36.34 -21.06
CA THR A 422 -31.25 -34.99 -20.86
C THR A 422 -30.07 -34.98 -19.88
N LEU A 423 -28.96 -34.36 -20.27
CA LEU A 423 -27.76 -34.29 -19.44
C LEU A 423 -28.02 -33.53 -18.12
N PRO A 424 -27.38 -33.93 -17.02
CA PRO A 424 -27.43 -33.18 -15.77
C PRO A 424 -26.72 -31.83 -15.91
N ARG A 425 -27.16 -30.82 -15.15
CA ARG A 425 -26.73 -29.41 -15.31
C ARG A 425 -25.23 -29.15 -15.24
N TRP A 426 -24.46 -30.01 -14.59
CA TRP A 426 -23.01 -29.82 -14.42
C TRP A 426 -22.20 -30.47 -15.55
N LEU A 427 -22.78 -31.43 -16.29
CA LEU A 427 -22.19 -31.98 -17.51
C LEU A 427 -22.54 -31.06 -18.68
N ASN A 428 -21.52 -30.45 -19.28
CA ASN A 428 -21.71 -29.61 -20.46
C ASN A 428 -21.84 -30.50 -21.71
N ALA A 429 -22.88 -30.27 -22.50
CA ALA A 429 -23.09 -30.95 -23.76
C ALA A 429 -21.92 -30.76 -24.74
N ASP A 430 -21.26 -29.60 -24.74
CA ASP A 430 -20.08 -29.35 -25.59
C ASP A 430 -18.89 -30.25 -25.23
N ASP A 431 -18.71 -30.55 -23.93
CA ASP A 431 -17.64 -31.42 -23.46
C ASP A 431 -17.93 -32.89 -23.84
N VAL A 432 -19.20 -33.33 -23.77
CA VAL A 432 -19.64 -34.66 -24.26
C VAL A 432 -19.44 -34.79 -25.77
N VAL A 433 -19.82 -33.76 -26.54
CA VAL A 433 -19.57 -33.69 -27.99
C VAL A 433 -18.09 -33.77 -28.31
N THR A 434 -17.26 -33.07 -27.53
CA THR A 434 -15.81 -33.08 -27.69
C THR A 434 -15.23 -34.47 -27.42
N ILE A 435 -15.67 -35.15 -26.35
CA ILE A 435 -15.23 -36.52 -26.05
C ILE A 435 -15.60 -37.45 -27.20
N LEU A 436 -16.90 -37.54 -27.51
CA LEU A 436 -17.41 -38.51 -28.47
C LEU A 436 -16.87 -38.24 -29.89
N GLY A 437 -16.75 -36.97 -30.28
CA GLY A 437 -16.17 -36.58 -31.56
C GLY A 437 -14.71 -37.00 -31.70
N ASN A 438 -13.89 -36.82 -30.67
CA ASN A 438 -12.48 -37.24 -30.69
C ASN A 438 -12.32 -38.77 -30.68
N LEU A 439 -13.17 -39.50 -29.95
CA LEU A 439 -13.18 -40.97 -29.97
C LEU A 439 -13.53 -41.51 -31.37
N ILE A 440 -14.58 -40.96 -32.00
CA ILE A 440 -14.99 -41.32 -33.37
C ILE A 440 -13.89 -40.98 -34.39
N ASP A 441 -13.26 -39.81 -34.29
CA ASP A 441 -12.18 -39.43 -35.20
C ASP A 441 -10.96 -40.35 -35.03
N ASN A 442 -10.63 -40.73 -33.80
CA ASN A 442 -9.57 -41.72 -33.54
C ASN A 442 -9.92 -43.08 -34.17
N ALA A 443 -11.17 -43.54 -34.07
CA ALA A 443 -11.64 -44.78 -34.70
C ALA A 443 -11.58 -44.72 -36.23
N PHE A 444 -12.00 -43.61 -36.84
CA PHE A 444 -11.86 -43.38 -38.28
C PHE A 444 -10.40 -43.44 -38.73
N ASP A 445 -9.54 -42.78 -37.99
CA ASP A 445 -8.12 -42.72 -38.25
C ASP A 445 -7.44 -44.09 -38.12
N ALA A 446 -7.76 -44.85 -37.07
CA ALA A 446 -7.25 -46.21 -36.86
C ALA A 446 -7.70 -47.16 -37.98
N THR A 447 -8.96 -47.06 -38.39
CA THR A 447 -9.52 -47.87 -39.48
C THR A 447 -8.90 -47.50 -40.83
N ARG A 448 -8.74 -46.20 -41.13
CA ARG A 448 -8.07 -45.74 -42.37
C ARG A 448 -6.61 -46.13 -42.44
N MET A 449 -5.92 -46.10 -41.30
CA MET A 449 -4.53 -46.56 -41.23
C MET A 449 -4.44 -48.04 -41.55
N ALA A 450 -5.32 -48.88 -40.98
CA ALA A 450 -5.40 -50.30 -41.28
C ALA A 450 -5.72 -50.58 -42.77
N ILE A 451 -6.65 -49.81 -43.36
CA ILE A 451 -6.95 -49.87 -44.81
C ILE A 451 -5.72 -49.56 -45.65
N SER A 452 -4.93 -48.55 -45.26
CA SER A 452 -3.73 -48.16 -46.03
C SER A 452 -2.57 -49.16 -45.93
N GLN A 453 -2.54 -49.97 -44.88
CA GLN A 453 -1.46 -50.91 -44.59
C GLN A 453 -1.75 -52.34 -45.07
N THR A 454 -3.00 -52.64 -45.45
CA THR A 454 -3.43 -54.00 -45.83
C THR A 454 -3.90 -54.03 -47.29
N GLU A 455 -3.36 -54.93 -48.12
CA GLU A 455 -3.72 -55.03 -49.55
C GLU A 455 -5.21 -55.34 -49.80
N SER A 456 -5.87 -56.06 -48.88
CA SER A 456 -7.30 -56.37 -48.94
C SER A 456 -7.95 -56.19 -47.57
N PHE A 457 -8.63 -55.05 -47.37
CA PHE A 457 -9.37 -54.76 -46.13
C PHE A 457 -10.87 -55.05 -46.30
N PRO A 458 -11.43 -56.06 -45.58
CA PRO A 458 -12.83 -56.45 -45.72
C PRO A 458 -13.82 -55.30 -45.45
N PRO A 459 -14.90 -55.15 -46.25
CA PRO A 459 -15.92 -54.13 -46.01
C PRO A 459 -16.54 -54.21 -44.60
N ALA A 460 -16.71 -55.42 -44.06
CA ALA A 460 -17.25 -55.65 -42.71
C ALA A 460 -16.38 -55.07 -41.58
N ARG A 461 -15.12 -54.72 -41.85
CA ARG A 461 -14.21 -54.06 -40.89
C ARG A 461 -14.17 -52.54 -41.03
N ARG A 462 -14.96 -51.96 -41.94
CA ARG A 462 -15.08 -50.50 -42.13
C ARG A 462 -16.21 -49.89 -41.32
N ILE A 463 -16.77 -50.67 -40.40
CA ILE A 463 -17.87 -50.30 -39.53
C ILE A 463 -17.29 -49.85 -38.19
N ILE A 464 -17.64 -48.64 -37.78
CA ILE A 464 -17.37 -48.07 -36.46
C ILE A 464 -18.69 -48.07 -35.71
N GLU A 465 -18.71 -48.70 -34.55
CA GLU A 465 -19.90 -48.83 -33.72
C GLU A 465 -19.80 -47.81 -32.57
N VAL A 466 -20.88 -47.05 -32.34
CA VAL A 466 -20.96 -46.05 -31.29
C VAL A 466 -22.11 -46.38 -30.36
N SER A 467 -21.83 -46.43 -29.06
CA SER A 467 -22.84 -46.58 -28.02
C SER A 467 -22.83 -45.35 -27.13
N VAL A 468 -24.02 -44.78 -26.92
CA VAL A 468 -24.22 -43.69 -25.95
C VAL A 468 -25.30 -44.17 -24.99
N SER A 469 -24.92 -44.44 -23.75
CA SER A 469 -25.87 -44.91 -22.74
C SER A 469 -25.83 -44.06 -21.48
N ASP A 470 -26.96 -43.93 -20.82
CA ASP A 470 -27.10 -43.21 -19.57
C ASP A 470 -27.48 -44.17 -18.42
N TYR A 471 -26.89 -45.36 -18.41
CA TYR A 471 -27.28 -46.41 -17.48
C TYR A 471 -26.80 -46.13 -16.05
N GLY A 472 -27.73 -46.23 -15.08
CA GLY A 472 -27.42 -46.03 -13.66
C GLY A 472 -27.02 -44.58 -13.33
N ASN A 473 -25.89 -44.43 -12.65
CA ASN A 473 -25.38 -43.14 -12.17
C ASN A 473 -24.31 -42.53 -13.10
N GLU A 474 -24.13 -43.08 -14.31
CA GLU A 474 -23.09 -42.65 -15.23
C GLU A 474 -23.66 -42.43 -16.65
N VAL A 475 -23.02 -41.54 -17.39
CA VAL A 475 -23.12 -41.43 -18.85
C VAL A 475 -21.91 -42.16 -19.42
N ILE A 476 -22.17 -43.16 -20.24
CA ILE A 476 -21.17 -44.05 -20.83
C ILE A 476 -21.11 -43.78 -22.33
N LEU A 477 -19.94 -43.40 -22.80
CA LEU A 477 -19.65 -43.07 -24.19
C LEU A 477 -18.67 -44.10 -24.72
N GLU A 478 -19.11 -44.97 -25.63
CA GLU A 478 -18.29 -46.05 -26.17
C GLU A 478 -18.16 -45.92 -27.69
N VAL A 479 -16.93 -46.13 -28.19
CA VAL A 479 -16.63 -46.22 -29.61
C VAL A 479 -15.78 -47.46 -29.85
N ASP A 480 -16.25 -48.33 -30.74
CA ASP A 480 -15.59 -49.56 -31.14
C ASP A 480 -15.16 -49.46 -32.61
N ASP A 481 -13.87 -49.66 -32.84
CA ASP A 481 -13.27 -49.73 -34.18
C ASP A 481 -12.69 -51.11 -34.48
N LYS A 482 -12.57 -51.42 -35.77
CA LYS A 482 -11.97 -52.68 -36.29
C LYS A 482 -10.65 -52.42 -37.04
N GLY A 483 -9.98 -51.33 -36.67
CA GLY A 483 -8.78 -50.77 -37.28
C GLY A 483 -7.47 -51.41 -36.81
N CYS A 484 -6.44 -50.58 -36.64
CA CYS A 484 -5.06 -51.04 -36.36
C CYS A 484 -4.78 -51.40 -34.89
N GLY A 485 -5.73 -51.19 -33.99
CA GLY A 485 -5.56 -51.50 -32.57
C GLY A 485 -4.70 -50.49 -31.80
N LEU A 486 -4.40 -50.82 -30.55
CA LEU A 486 -3.50 -50.05 -29.69
C LEU A 486 -2.03 -50.35 -30.04
N PRO A 487 -1.13 -49.37 -29.93
CA PRO A 487 0.29 -49.58 -30.25
C PRO A 487 0.98 -50.50 -29.22
N GLU A 488 1.72 -51.50 -29.71
CA GLU A 488 2.52 -52.40 -28.86
C GLU A 488 3.63 -51.63 -28.12
N GLY A 489 3.70 -51.78 -26.79
CA GLY A 489 4.80 -51.26 -25.96
C GLY A 489 4.61 -49.87 -25.35
N LEU A 490 3.46 -49.21 -25.54
CA LEU A 490 3.06 -48.04 -24.75
C LEU A 490 2.05 -48.42 -23.66
N ALA A 491 2.23 -47.86 -22.45
CA ALA A 491 1.18 -47.91 -21.45
C ALA A 491 -0.01 -47.02 -21.87
N ILE A 492 -1.23 -47.43 -21.53
CA ILE A 492 -2.47 -46.69 -21.84
C ILE A 492 -2.40 -45.25 -21.30
N GLU A 493 -1.80 -45.06 -20.12
CA GLU A 493 -1.59 -43.75 -19.51
C GLU A 493 -0.70 -42.84 -20.36
N ASP A 494 0.32 -43.40 -21.02
CA ASP A 494 1.23 -42.64 -21.87
C ASP A 494 0.54 -42.16 -23.16
N LEU A 495 -0.46 -42.90 -23.67
CA LEU A 495 -1.25 -42.50 -24.84
C LEU A 495 -2.08 -41.24 -24.59
N THR A 496 -2.44 -40.97 -23.34
CA THR A 496 -3.23 -39.80 -22.95
C THR A 496 -2.36 -38.57 -22.70
N ARG A 497 -1.02 -38.64 -22.78
CA ARG A 497 -0.16 -37.47 -22.55
C ARG A 497 -0.16 -36.51 -23.75
N LYS A 498 -0.18 -35.21 -23.46
CA LYS A 498 -0.16 -34.15 -24.48
C LYS A 498 1.02 -34.34 -25.43
N GLY A 499 0.72 -34.50 -26.72
CA GLY A 499 1.74 -34.65 -27.78
C GLY A 499 2.12 -36.10 -28.11
N VAL A 500 1.53 -37.11 -27.44
CA VAL A 500 1.71 -38.52 -27.81
C VAL A 500 0.74 -38.87 -28.94
N SER A 501 1.28 -39.22 -30.09
CA SER A 501 0.52 -39.67 -31.27
C SER A 501 1.41 -40.56 -32.14
N SER A 502 0.85 -41.62 -32.70
CA SER A 502 1.54 -42.52 -33.65
C SER A 502 1.83 -41.88 -35.02
N LYS A 503 1.69 -40.55 -35.16
CA LYS A 503 1.70 -39.86 -36.45
C LYS A 503 2.63 -38.61 -36.42
N ALA A 504 3.35 -38.32 -37.52
CA ALA A 504 4.39 -37.28 -37.57
C ALA A 504 3.91 -35.85 -37.97
N LYS A 505 4.54 -34.82 -37.34
CA LYS A 505 4.77 -33.39 -37.72
C LYS A 505 3.59 -32.48 -38.15
N GLN A 506 2.63 -32.21 -37.25
CA GLN A 506 1.96 -30.91 -36.95
C GLN A 506 0.56 -31.15 -36.33
N ASN A 507 0.25 -30.47 -35.22
CA ASN A 507 -0.99 -30.57 -34.43
C ASN A 507 -1.43 -32.00 -34.06
N ARG A 508 -0.57 -32.78 -33.40
CA ARG A 508 -0.88 -34.19 -33.07
C ARG A 508 -0.73 -34.49 -31.58
N GLY A 509 -1.61 -35.38 -31.08
CA GLY A 509 -1.65 -35.84 -29.69
C GLY A 509 -2.49 -34.98 -28.74
N VAL A 510 -3.43 -34.19 -29.27
CA VAL A 510 -4.33 -33.33 -28.47
C VAL A 510 -5.68 -34.01 -28.21
N GLY A 511 -6.22 -34.78 -29.16
CA GLY A 511 -7.57 -35.34 -29.05
C GLY A 511 -7.76 -36.26 -27.85
N LEU A 512 -6.95 -37.32 -27.74
CA LEU A 512 -7.04 -38.26 -26.60
C LEU A 512 -6.63 -37.62 -25.26
N TYR A 513 -5.69 -36.67 -25.28
CA TYR A 513 -5.36 -35.85 -24.12
C TYR A 513 -6.55 -35.00 -23.65
N LEU A 514 -7.28 -34.39 -24.58
CA LEU A 514 -8.47 -33.60 -24.28
C LEU A 514 -9.59 -34.47 -23.73
N VAL A 515 -9.81 -35.66 -24.30
CA VAL A 515 -10.75 -36.65 -23.77
C VAL A 515 -10.41 -36.98 -22.31
N LYS A 516 -9.14 -37.29 -22.02
CA LYS A 516 -8.68 -37.59 -20.66
C LYS A 516 -8.85 -36.39 -19.72
N GLN A 517 -8.49 -35.19 -20.16
CA GLN A 517 -8.62 -33.98 -19.36
C GLN A 517 -10.08 -33.64 -19.02
N ILE A 518 -11.00 -33.85 -19.96
CA ILE A 518 -12.44 -33.65 -19.74
C ILE A 518 -13.00 -34.74 -18.83
N ALA A 519 -12.63 -36.01 -19.04
CA ALA A 519 -13.01 -37.09 -18.14
C ALA A 519 -12.53 -36.83 -16.70
N ASP A 520 -11.26 -36.46 -16.51
CA ASP A 520 -10.69 -36.17 -15.20
C ASP A 520 -11.34 -34.93 -14.55
N ARG A 521 -11.68 -33.90 -15.34
CA ARG A 521 -12.42 -32.71 -14.86
C ARG A 521 -13.74 -33.11 -14.22
N TYR A 522 -14.42 -34.10 -14.78
CA TYR A 522 -15.69 -34.60 -14.28
C TYR A 522 -15.55 -35.78 -13.31
N GLN A 523 -14.33 -36.09 -12.86
CA GLN A 523 -14.03 -37.27 -12.03
C GLN A 523 -14.51 -38.58 -12.66
N GLY A 524 -14.53 -38.62 -13.99
CA GLY A 524 -14.84 -39.78 -14.79
C GLY A 524 -13.61 -40.65 -15.07
N GLN A 525 -13.82 -41.69 -15.86
CA GLN A 525 -12.79 -42.65 -16.25
C GLN A 525 -12.76 -42.82 -17.78
N LEU A 526 -11.57 -43.07 -18.32
CA LEU A 526 -11.35 -43.44 -19.71
C LEU A 526 -10.67 -44.80 -19.74
N ASP A 527 -11.33 -45.78 -20.34
CA ASP A 527 -10.82 -47.13 -20.55
C ASP A 527 -10.57 -47.36 -22.05
N MET A 528 -9.51 -48.11 -22.35
CA MET A 528 -9.15 -48.51 -23.70
C MET A 528 -8.81 -50.00 -23.69
N ILE A 529 -9.57 -50.78 -24.45
CA ILE A 529 -9.47 -52.24 -24.48
C ILE A 529 -9.23 -52.65 -25.93
N GLU A 530 -8.25 -53.54 -26.13
CA GLU A 530 -8.00 -54.12 -27.44
C GLU A 530 -9.04 -55.22 -27.74
N ASN A 531 -9.62 -55.18 -28.94
CA ASN A 531 -10.62 -56.16 -29.35
C ASN A 531 -9.95 -57.50 -29.68
N ARG A 532 -10.63 -58.61 -29.35
CA ARG A 532 -10.07 -59.98 -29.52
C ARG A 532 -9.68 -60.32 -30.95
N ASP A 533 -10.35 -59.72 -31.93
CA ASP A 533 -10.07 -59.92 -33.35
C ASP A 533 -9.23 -58.77 -33.90
N PHE A 534 -9.78 -57.55 -33.95
CA PHE A 534 -9.11 -56.36 -34.49
C PHE A 534 -9.66 -55.06 -33.87
N GLY A 535 -8.79 -54.06 -33.74
CA GLY A 535 -9.14 -52.68 -33.39
C GLY A 535 -9.21 -52.42 -31.89
N THR A 536 -9.90 -51.34 -31.50
CA THR A 536 -9.91 -50.86 -30.11
C THR A 536 -11.30 -50.41 -29.72
N ARG A 537 -11.66 -50.70 -28.47
CA ARG A 537 -12.82 -50.15 -27.80
C ARG A 537 -12.38 -49.08 -26.82
N MET A 538 -12.85 -47.86 -27.01
CA MET A 538 -12.61 -46.76 -26.09
C MET A 538 -13.92 -46.40 -25.40
N THR A 539 -13.91 -46.41 -24.07
CA THR A 539 -15.09 -46.13 -23.26
C THR A 539 -14.80 -45.03 -22.24
N VAL A 540 -15.64 -44.01 -22.20
CA VAL A 540 -15.57 -42.93 -21.22
C VAL A 540 -16.80 -42.99 -20.31
N TYR A 541 -16.56 -43.02 -19.01
CA TYR A 541 -17.55 -43.02 -17.95
C TYR A 541 -17.57 -41.65 -17.29
N LEU A 542 -18.72 -40.96 -17.32
CA LEU A 542 -18.92 -39.67 -16.67
C LEU A 542 -19.99 -39.82 -15.59
N PRO A 543 -19.77 -39.40 -14.34
CA PRO A 543 -20.82 -39.46 -13.32
C PRO A 543 -22.00 -38.56 -13.73
N LYS A 544 -23.22 -38.89 -13.28
CA LYS A 544 -24.39 -38.02 -13.42
C LYS A 544 -24.57 -37.07 -12.24
N GLU A 545 -23.97 -37.38 -11.10
CA GLU A 545 -24.01 -36.57 -9.88
C GLU A 545 -22.67 -35.90 -9.62
N GLU A 546 -22.71 -34.64 -9.20
CA GLU A 546 -21.51 -33.88 -8.84
C GLU A 546 -20.88 -34.48 -7.58
N GLN A 547 -19.68 -35.06 -7.72
CA GLN A 547 -18.94 -35.62 -6.58
C GLN A 547 -18.35 -34.48 -5.75
N ILE A 548 -19.05 -34.09 -4.68
CA ILE A 548 -18.56 -33.14 -3.67
C ILE A 548 -17.36 -33.81 -2.95
N SER A 549 -16.15 -33.45 -3.37
CA SER A 549 -14.93 -33.87 -2.66
C SER A 549 -14.88 -33.19 -1.29
N PHE A 550 -15.27 -33.92 -0.25
CA PHE A 550 -14.88 -33.59 1.11
C PHE A 550 -13.36 -33.81 1.23
N LYS A 551 -12.58 -32.74 1.02
CA LYS A 551 -11.20 -32.71 1.50
C LYS A 551 -11.23 -32.73 3.03
N GLU A 552 -11.01 -33.90 3.61
CA GLU A 552 -10.63 -34.01 5.03
C GLU A 552 -9.27 -33.33 5.21
N GLU A 553 -9.28 -32.13 5.81
CA GLU A 553 -8.10 -31.56 6.45
C GLU A 553 -7.73 -32.45 7.65
N ARG A 554 -6.57 -33.11 7.57
CA ARG A 554 -5.90 -33.76 8.70
C ARG A 554 -4.54 -33.13 8.93
#